data_AF-A0A9J6QP07-F1
#
_entry.id   AF-A0A9J6QP07-F1
#
_cell.length_a   1.000
_cell.length_b   1.000
_cell.length_c   1.000
_cell.angle_alpha   90.00
_cell.angle_beta   90.00
_cell.angle_gamma   90.00
#
_symmetry.space_group_name_H-M   'P 1'
#
loop_
_entity.id
_entity.type
_entity.pdbx_description
1 polymer ?
#
loop_
_entity_poly.entity_id
_entity_poly.type
_entity_poly.pdbx_seq_one_letter_code
_entity_poly.pdbx_strand_id
1 'polypeptide(L)'
;MDIIREMYKDETIRKTVCFIFEAHEGQRDKAGVPYVFHPLHVASAVGKDRDCILTALLHDVLEDTDYTQEDLKGLGISDQVLEALALLTHDPQTPYPEYIQRLKDNPICAAVKKADLEHNMDLGRLNQVTTEDKQRAAKYREAYQILTDGQVTKL
;
A
#
# COMPACT_ATOMS: atom_id res chain seq x y z
N MET A 1 -4.49 15.31 -13.70
CA MET A 1 -3.66 16.30 -13.00
C MET A 1 -4.31 16.86 -11.73
N ASP A 2 -5.64 16.83 -11.56
CA ASP A 2 -6.28 17.50 -10.41
C ASP A 2 -6.22 16.74 -9.07
N ILE A 3 -6.14 15.41 -9.08
CA ILE A 3 -6.18 14.59 -7.85
C ILE A 3 -4.97 14.87 -6.94
N ILE A 4 -3.76 14.89 -7.52
CA ILE A 4 -2.52 15.14 -6.78
C ILE A 4 -2.55 16.54 -6.15
N ARG A 5 -3.05 17.55 -6.87
CA ARG A 5 -3.10 18.92 -6.37
C ARG A 5 -4.10 19.10 -5.23
N GLU A 6 -5.24 18.43 -5.29
CA GLU A 6 -6.23 18.42 -4.20
C GLU A 6 -5.71 17.66 -2.98
N MET A 7 -5.04 16.51 -3.21
CA MET A 7 -4.43 15.70 -2.16
C MET A 7 -3.44 16.49 -1.30
N TYR A 8 -2.64 17.37 -1.90
CA TYR A 8 -1.67 18.20 -1.17
C TYR A 8 -2.26 19.43 -0.45
N LYS A 9 -3.56 19.71 -0.55
CA LYS A 9 -4.18 20.76 0.28
C LYS A 9 -4.32 20.34 1.73
N ASP A 10 -4.48 19.04 1.97
CA ASP A 10 -4.57 18.47 3.30
C ASP A 10 -3.20 18.53 4.00
N GLU A 11 -3.17 19.10 5.21
CA GLU A 11 -1.94 19.24 5.99
C GLU A 11 -1.40 17.90 6.50
N THR A 12 -2.28 16.99 6.91
CA THR A 12 -1.91 15.65 7.36
C THR A 12 -1.27 14.88 6.22
N ILE A 13 -1.86 14.93 5.02
CA ILE A 13 -1.27 14.26 3.85
C ILE A 13 0.12 14.83 3.53
N ARG A 14 0.30 16.16 3.59
CA ARG A 14 1.63 16.77 3.38
C ARG A 14 2.66 16.30 4.42
N LYS A 15 2.28 16.26 5.70
CA LYS A 15 3.14 15.76 6.78
C LYS A 15 3.50 14.29 6.59
N THR A 16 2.51 13.47 6.25
CA THR A 16 2.70 12.05 5.95
C THR A 16 3.61 11.84 4.76
N VAL A 17 3.49 12.64 3.70
CA VAL A 17 4.42 12.59 2.57
C VAL A 17 5.85 12.87 3.04
N CYS A 18 6.10 13.96 3.78
CA CYS A 18 7.44 14.23 4.32
C CYS A 18 7.96 13.06 5.18
N PHE A 19 7.09 12.50 6.03
CA PHE A 19 7.44 11.38 6.90
C PHE A 19 7.87 10.13 6.12
N ILE A 20 7.17 9.75 5.04
CA ILE A 20 7.54 8.54 4.27
C ILE A 20 8.83 8.72 3.46
N PHE A 21 9.22 9.96 3.15
CA PHE A 21 10.54 10.25 2.56
C PHE A 21 11.66 10.00 3.57
N GLU A 22 11.45 10.34 4.83
CA GLU A 22 12.38 10.06 5.92
C GLU A 22 12.39 8.55 6.24
N ALA A 23 11.22 7.94 6.37
CA ALA A 23 11.08 6.54 6.77
C ALA A 23 11.73 5.55 5.78
N HIS A 24 11.59 5.82 4.47
CA HIS A 24 12.16 4.99 3.42
C HIS A 24 13.49 5.55 2.86
N GLU A 25 14.19 6.39 3.62
CA GLU A 25 15.48 6.93 3.20
C GLU A 25 16.48 5.80 2.91
N GLY A 26 17.16 5.87 1.77
CA GLY A 26 18.12 4.85 1.34
C GLY A 26 17.49 3.56 0.79
N GLN A 27 16.22 3.28 1.06
CA GLN A 27 15.54 2.10 0.53
C GLN A 27 15.37 2.19 -1.00
N ARG A 28 15.44 1.04 -1.65
CA ARG A 28 15.24 0.87 -3.09
C ARG A 28 14.21 -0.21 -3.33
N ASP A 29 13.39 -0.01 -4.36
CA ASP A 29 12.48 -1.04 -4.82
C ASP A 29 13.21 -2.06 -5.70
N LYS A 30 12.47 -3.01 -6.25
CA LYS A 30 13.00 -4.09 -7.09
C LYS A 30 13.43 -3.64 -8.48
N ALA A 31 12.99 -2.46 -8.92
CA ALA A 31 13.49 -1.80 -10.13
C ALA A 31 14.77 -0.99 -9.87
N GLY A 32 15.18 -0.85 -8.61
CA GLY A 32 16.35 -0.06 -8.21
C GLY A 32 16.06 1.43 -8.07
N VAL A 33 14.79 1.85 -8.06
CA VAL A 33 14.40 3.25 -7.82
C VAL A 33 14.12 3.50 -6.33
N PRO A 34 14.20 4.76 -5.84
CA PRO A 34 13.82 5.10 -4.46
C PRO A 34 12.45 4.54 -4.06
N TYR A 35 12.38 3.84 -2.94
CA TYR A 35 11.17 3.11 -2.53
C TYR A 35 9.95 4.02 -2.33
N VAL A 36 10.16 5.26 -1.87
CA VAL A 36 9.10 6.25 -1.65
C VAL A 36 8.16 6.46 -2.85
N PHE A 37 8.62 6.17 -4.08
CA PHE A 37 7.75 6.23 -5.26
C PHE A 37 6.64 5.17 -5.25
N HIS A 38 6.83 4.04 -4.57
CA HIS A 38 5.81 3.01 -4.43
C HIS A 38 4.62 3.46 -3.58
N PRO A 39 4.76 3.90 -2.32
CA PRO A 39 3.63 4.41 -1.56
C PRO A 39 2.92 5.60 -2.24
N LEU A 40 3.68 6.47 -2.90
CA LEU A 40 3.10 7.57 -3.70
C LEU A 40 2.26 7.05 -4.88
N HIS A 41 2.70 6.01 -5.56
CA HIS A 41 1.93 5.38 -6.63
C HIS A 41 0.64 4.76 -6.08
N VAL A 42 0.73 3.98 -5.01
CA VAL A 42 -0.44 3.33 -4.37
C VAL A 42 -1.45 4.39 -3.93
N ALA A 43 -0.99 5.47 -3.28
CA ALA A 43 -1.84 6.59 -2.87
C ALA A 43 -2.57 7.26 -4.04
N SER A 44 -1.94 7.34 -5.21
CA SER A 44 -2.57 7.88 -6.42
C SER A 44 -3.64 6.97 -7.03
N ALA A 45 -3.61 5.67 -6.72
CA ALA A 45 -4.48 4.64 -7.28
C ALA A 45 -5.72 4.34 -6.42
N VAL A 46 -5.70 4.68 -5.11
CA VAL A 46 -6.83 4.40 -4.18
C VAL A 46 -7.97 5.42 -4.23
N GLY A 47 -7.91 6.42 -5.10
CA GLY A 47 -8.98 7.40 -5.31
C GLY A 47 -8.80 8.72 -4.55
N LYS A 48 -9.90 9.26 -3.99
CA LYS A 48 -9.93 10.57 -3.30
C LYS A 48 -10.27 10.48 -1.81
N ASP A 49 -10.55 9.29 -1.30
CA ASP A 49 -10.84 9.11 0.11
C ASP A 49 -9.58 9.37 0.94
N ARG A 50 -9.70 10.27 1.92
CA ARG A 50 -8.55 10.77 2.69
C ARG A 50 -7.89 9.64 3.48
N ASP A 51 -8.67 8.76 4.08
CA ASP A 51 -8.15 7.71 4.95
C ASP A 51 -7.53 6.59 4.11
N CYS A 52 -8.09 6.28 2.94
CA CYS A 52 -7.42 5.44 1.93
C CYS A 52 -6.06 6.02 1.51
N ILE A 53 -5.98 7.32 1.21
CA ILE A 53 -4.72 7.97 0.79
C ILE A 53 -3.67 7.88 1.90
N LEU A 54 -4.04 8.23 3.14
CA LEU A 54 -3.11 8.18 4.27
C LEU A 54 -2.64 6.75 4.56
N THR A 55 -3.54 5.79 4.49
CA THR A 55 -3.21 4.37 4.68
C THR A 55 -2.28 3.89 3.56
N ALA A 56 -2.55 4.25 2.30
CA ALA A 56 -1.69 3.90 1.17
C ALA A 56 -0.28 4.51 1.28
N LEU A 57 -0.14 5.73 1.77
CA LEU A 57 1.17 6.34 1.98
C LEU A 57 1.97 5.60 3.07
N LEU A 58 1.30 5.08 4.09
CA LEU A 58 1.95 4.50 5.28
C LEU A 58 2.02 2.96 5.28
N HIS A 59 1.41 2.28 4.30
CA HIS A 59 1.14 0.84 4.38
C HIS A 59 2.36 -0.05 4.63
N ASP A 60 3.53 0.32 4.11
CA ASP A 60 4.77 -0.44 4.29
C ASP A 60 5.66 0.09 5.40
N VAL A 61 5.36 1.26 5.99
CA VAL A 61 6.23 1.87 7.01
C VAL A 61 6.42 0.93 8.19
N LEU A 62 5.33 0.33 8.68
CA LEU A 62 5.38 -0.56 9.85
C LEU A 62 5.99 -1.93 9.53
N GLU A 63 6.07 -2.32 8.25
CA GLU A 63 6.58 -3.62 7.80
C GLU A 63 8.06 -3.54 7.42
N ASP A 64 8.48 -2.46 6.75
CA ASP A 64 9.78 -2.34 6.10
C ASP A 64 10.76 -1.39 6.82
N THR A 65 10.35 -0.73 7.90
CA THR A 65 11.17 0.26 8.61
C THR A 65 11.15 0.04 10.12
N ASP A 66 12.00 0.76 10.86
CA ASP A 66 12.06 0.67 12.33
C ASP A 66 10.95 1.49 13.04
N TYR A 67 10.08 2.15 12.28
CA TYR A 67 9.00 2.97 12.84
C TYR A 67 7.86 2.11 13.39
N THR A 68 7.26 2.59 14.47
CA THR A 68 6.13 1.94 15.16
C THR A 68 4.85 2.74 14.99
N GLN A 69 3.71 2.15 15.37
CA GLN A 69 2.43 2.89 15.41
C GLN A 69 2.49 4.11 16.34
N GLU A 70 3.32 4.08 17.38
CA GLU A 70 3.50 5.22 18.29
C GLU A 70 4.14 6.40 17.56
N ASP A 71 5.11 6.14 16.69
CA ASP A 71 5.81 7.18 15.94
C ASP A 71 4.92 7.87 14.90
N LEU A 72 3.84 7.21 14.49
CA LEU A 72 2.82 7.81 13.62
C LEU A 72 1.90 8.77 14.38
N LYS A 73 1.89 8.72 15.73
CA LYS A 73 1.12 9.65 16.54
C LYS A 73 1.71 11.05 16.41
N GLY A 74 0.85 12.01 16.11
CA GLY A 74 1.24 13.39 15.84
C GLY A 74 1.22 13.78 14.35
N LEU A 75 1.11 12.81 13.43
CA LEU A 75 0.82 13.10 12.03
C LEU A 75 -0.59 13.66 11.83
N GLY A 76 -1.52 13.38 12.76
CA GLY A 76 -2.94 13.77 12.65
C GLY A 76 -3.79 12.76 11.87
N ILE A 77 -3.37 11.50 11.88
CA ILE A 77 -4.10 10.36 11.31
C ILE A 77 -5.20 9.88 12.27
N SER A 78 -6.29 9.36 11.72
CA SER A 78 -7.44 8.85 12.50
C SER A 78 -7.13 7.46 13.07
N ASP A 79 -7.86 7.06 14.12
CA ASP A 79 -7.79 5.69 14.66
C ASP A 79 -8.14 4.64 13.60
N GLN A 80 -9.03 4.98 12.67
CA GLN A 80 -9.40 4.13 11.54
C GLN A 80 -8.23 3.87 10.59
N VAL A 81 -7.38 4.88 10.34
CA VAL A 81 -6.14 4.70 9.56
C VAL A 81 -5.15 3.83 10.33
N LEU A 82 -4.97 4.05 11.63
CA LEU A 82 -4.08 3.23 12.46
C LEU A 82 -4.51 1.76 12.49
N GLU A 83 -5.81 1.50 12.63
CA GLU A 83 -6.39 0.16 12.56
C GLU A 83 -6.14 -0.49 11.19
N ALA A 84 -6.34 0.24 10.09
CA ALA A 84 -6.08 -0.26 8.75
C ALA A 84 -4.59 -0.60 8.54
N LEU A 85 -3.67 0.21 9.05
CA LEU A 85 -2.22 -0.06 8.98
C LEU A 85 -1.85 -1.32 9.77
N ALA A 86 -2.41 -1.48 10.96
CA ALA A 86 -2.21 -2.67 11.78
C ALA A 86 -2.70 -3.94 11.05
N LEU A 87 -3.86 -3.87 10.38
CA LEU A 87 -4.40 -4.98 9.59
C LEU A 87 -3.57 -5.28 8.35
N LEU A 88 -3.00 -4.24 7.70
CA LEU A 88 -2.19 -4.39 6.49
C LEU A 88 -0.78 -4.93 6.77
N THR A 89 -0.26 -4.76 7.98
CA THR A 89 1.05 -5.31 8.35
C THR A 89 0.95 -6.84 8.49
N HIS A 90 1.57 -7.59 7.59
CA HIS A 90 1.39 -9.05 7.56
C HIS A 90 2.16 -9.74 8.70
N ASP A 91 1.45 -10.44 9.59
CA ASP A 91 2.07 -11.36 10.54
C ASP A 91 2.61 -12.61 9.82
N PRO A 92 3.94 -12.87 9.83
CA PRO A 92 4.53 -14.02 9.17
C PRO A 92 4.00 -15.38 9.64
N GLN A 93 3.39 -15.45 10.83
CA GLN A 93 2.76 -16.68 11.34
C GLN A 93 1.40 -16.96 10.70
N THR A 94 0.74 -15.94 10.13
CA THR A 94 -0.54 -16.09 9.43
C THR A 94 -0.31 -16.51 7.98
N PRO A 95 -0.94 -17.60 7.48
CA PRO A 95 -0.86 -17.95 6.06
C PRO A 95 -1.35 -16.81 5.16
N TYR A 96 -0.57 -16.49 4.12
CA TYR A 96 -0.84 -15.34 3.26
C TYR A 96 -2.27 -15.29 2.67
N PRO A 97 -2.87 -16.39 2.17
CA PRO A 97 -4.26 -16.36 1.68
C PRO A 97 -5.28 -16.00 2.77
N GLU A 98 -5.08 -16.47 4.00
CA GLU A 98 -5.97 -16.14 5.13
C GLU A 98 -5.85 -14.66 5.50
N TYR A 99 -4.62 -14.12 5.52
CA TYR A 99 -4.38 -12.70 5.70
C TYR A 99 -5.14 -11.88 4.65
N ILE A 100 -5.00 -12.22 3.36
CA ILE A 100 -5.71 -11.51 2.27
C ILE A 100 -7.23 -11.60 2.42
N GLN A 101 -7.78 -12.74 2.85
CA GLN A 101 -9.22 -12.87 3.10
C GLN A 101 -9.71 -11.92 4.20
N ARG A 102 -8.97 -11.77 5.30
CA ARG A 102 -9.34 -10.87 6.41
C ARG A 102 -9.38 -9.40 5.98
N LEU A 103 -8.51 -9.00 5.03
CA LEU A 103 -8.51 -7.62 4.53
C LEU A 103 -9.79 -7.24 3.77
N LYS A 104 -10.56 -8.21 3.27
CA LYS A 104 -11.79 -7.95 2.50
C LYS A 104 -12.86 -7.22 3.32
N ASP A 105 -12.90 -7.48 4.62
CA ASP A 105 -13.93 -6.95 5.51
C ASP A 105 -13.67 -5.48 5.88
N ASN A 106 -12.46 -4.97 5.62
CA ASN A 106 -12.12 -3.56 5.80
C ASN A 106 -11.94 -2.88 4.42
N PRO A 107 -12.84 -1.96 4.02
CA PRO A 107 -12.82 -1.37 2.68
C PRO A 107 -11.56 -0.55 2.39
N ILE A 108 -10.93 0.06 3.39
CA ILE A 108 -9.66 0.78 3.25
C ILE A 108 -8.56 -0.22 2.95
N CYS A 109 -8.45 -1.28 3.75
CA CYS A 109 -7.45 -2.34 3.55
C CYS A 109 -7.60 -2.99 2.17
N ALA A 110 -8.83 -3.33 1.76
CA ALA A 110 -9.09 -3.91 0.46
C ALA A 110 -8.69 -2.96 -0.69
N ALA A 111 -9.01 -1.66 -0.58
CA ALA A 111 -8.63 -0.67 -1.61
C ALA A 111 -7.11 -0.53 -1.72
N VAL A 112 -6.42 -0.34 -0.60
CA VAL A 112 -4.96 -0.18 -0.54
C VAL A 112 -4.27 -1.45 -1.02
N LYS A 113 -4.68 -2.64 -0.55
CA LYS A 113 -4.03 -3.89 -0.93
C LYS A 113 -4.22 -4.21 -2.42
N LYS A 114 -5.37 -3.87 -3.01
CA LYS A 114 -5.57 -4.00 -4.46
C LYS A 114 -4.59 -3.12 -5.24
N ALA A 115 -4.47 -1.85 -4.89
CA ALA A 115 -3.55 -0.91 -5.54
C ALA A 115 -2.07 -1.31 -5.35
N ASP A 116 -1.70 -1.78 -4.16
CA ASP A 116 -0.39 -2.36 -3.85
C ASP A 116 -0.09 -3.55 -4.79
N LEU A 117 -0.98 -4.54 -4.83
CA LEU A 117 -0.81 -5.73 -5.66
C LEU A 117 -0.73 -5.38 -7.15
N GLU A 118 -1.57 -4.47 -7.65
CA GLU A 118 -1.52 -4.00 -9.05
C GLU A 118 -0.17 -3.38 -9.39
N HIS A 119 0.34 -2.51 -8.53
CA HIS A 119 1.68 -1.95 -8.67
C HIS A 119 2.71 -3.10 -8.67
N ASN A 120 2.72 -3.94 -7.65
CA ASN A 120 3.72 -5.01 -7.51
C ASN A 120 3.67 -6.10 -8.61
N MET A 121 2.56 -6.25 -9.32
CA MET A 121 2.40 -7.16 -10.45
C MET A 121 2.86 -6.59 -11.80
N ASP A 122 3.05 -5.28 -11.90
CA ASP A 122 3.53 -4.65 -13.13
C ASP A 122 5.03 -4.91 -13.32
N LEU A 123 5.32 -6.02 -14.01
CA LEU A 123 6.68 -6.43 -14.37
C LEU A 123 7.36 -5.46 -15.35
N GLY A 124 6.62 -4.56 -16.01
CA GLY A 124 7.15 -3.61 -16.98
C GLY A 124 8.07 -2.55 -16.37
N ARG A 125 7.99 -2.34 -15.05
CA ARG A 125 8.90 -1.46 -14.32
C ARG A 125 10.31 -2.01 -14.13
N LEU A 126 10.48 -3.33 -14.22
CA LEU A 126 11.71 -3.99 -13.85
C LEU A 126 12.70 -3.92 -15.02
N ASN A 127 13.96 -3.57 -14.73
CA ASN A 127 15.03 -3.54 -15.73
C ASN A 127 15.27 -4.93 -16.35
N GLN A 128 15.10 -5.98 -15.55
CA GLN A 128 15.16 -7.36 -15.96
C GLN A 128 14.10 -8.15 -15.19
N VAL A 129 13.32 -8.95 -15.91
CA VAL A 129 12.29 -9.81 -15.30
C VAL A 129 12.87 -11.20 -15.07
N THR A 130 12.92 -11.63 -13.81
CA THR A 130 13.39 -12.98 -13.44
C THR A 130 12.24 -13.98 -13.35
N THR A 131 12.57 -15.26 -13.10
CA THR A 131 11.55 -16.30 -12.85
C THR A 131 10.86 -16.06 -11.51
N GLU A 132 11.59 -15.63 -10.50
CA GLU A 132 11.09 -15.29 -9.16
C GLU A 132 10.07 -14.14 -9.23
N ASP A 133 10.32 -13.13 -10.07
CA ASP A 133 9.36 -12.03 -10.28
C ASP A 133 8.06 -12.52 -10.89
N LYS A 134 8.12 -13.42 -11.89
CA LYS A 134 6.93 -14.02 -12.51
C LYS A 134 6.14 -14.88 -11.51
N GLN A 135 6.84 -15.66 -10.69
CA GLN A 135 6.21 -16.48 -9.64
C GLN A 135 5.54 -15.60 -8.59
N ARG A 136 6.21 -14.52 -8.16
CA ARG A 136 5.64 -13.55 -7.23
C ARG A 136 4.41 -12.85 -7.81
N ALA A 137 4.48 -12.42 -9.07
CA ALA A 137 3.33 -11.81 -9.76
C ALA A 137 2.15 -12.79 -9.88
N ALA A 138 2.40 -14.08 -10.10
CA ALA A 138 1.35 -15.10 -10.08
C ALA A 138 0.70 -15.23 -8.70
N LYS A 139 1.50 -15.30 -7.62
CA LYS A 139 1.00 -15.29 -6.23
C LYS A 139 0.17 -14.03 -5.93
N TYR A 140 0.63 -12.86 -6.37
CA TYR A 140 -0.09 -11.61 -6.17
C TYR A 140 -1.39 -11.54 -6.98
N ARG A 141 -1.46 -12.19 -8.14
CA ARG A 141 -2.70 -12.30 -8.92
C ARG A 141 -3.75 -13.13 -8.20
N GLU A 142 -3.37 -14.23 -7.58
CA GLU A 142 -4.28 -15.04 -6.76
C GLU A 142 -4.80 -14.23 -5.56
N ALA A 143 -3.92 -13.48 -4.88
CA ALA A 143 -4.34 -12.58 -3.80
C ALA A 143 -5.31 -11.49 -4.29
N TYR A 144 -5.05 -10.90 -5.45
CA TYR A 144 -5.93 -9.91 -6.05
C TYR A 144 -7.32 -10.51 -6.35
N GLN A 145 -7.35 -11.73 -6.90
CA GLN A 145 -8.59 -12.47 -7.15
C GLN A 145 -9.38 -12.69 -5.87
N ILE A 146 -8.74 -13.09 -4.76
CA ILE A 146 -9.40 -13.24 -3.46
C ILE A 146 -10.08 -11.92 -3.04
N LEU A 147 -9.42 -10.78 -3.22
CA LEU A 147 -9.96 -9.45 -2.88
C LEU A 147 -11.12 -9.02 -3.79
N THR A 148 -11.13 -9.48 -5.04
CA THR A 148 -12.19 -9.13 -6.02
C THR A 148 -13.33 -10.14 -6.09
N ASP A 149 -13.11 -11.39 -5.69
CA ASP A 149 -14.13 -12.44 -5.74
C ASP A 149 -15.28 -12.09 -4.78
N GLY A 150 -16.43 -11.80 -5.38
CA GLY A 150 -17.60 -11.18 -4.73
C GLY A 150 -18.11 -9.95 -5.48
N GLN A 151 -17.28 -9.31 -6.32
CA GLN A 151 -17.70 -8.32 -7.30
C GLN A 151 -17.84 -8.98 -8.67
N VAL A 152 -19.07 -9.36 -9.02
CA VAL A 152 -19.41 -9.79 -10.39
C VAL A 152 -19.12 -8.62 -11.34
N THR A 153 -17.93 -8.60 -11.93
CA THR A 153 -17.68 -7.76 -13.09
C THR A 153 -18.20 -8.53 -14.30
N LYS A 154 -19.46 -8.26 -14.66
CA LYS A 154 -19.99 -8.58 -15.98
C LYS A 154 -19.06 -7.91 -17.00
N LEU A 155 -18.36 -8.72 -17.79
CA LEU A 155 -17.90 -8.31 -19.11
C LEU A 155 -19.11 -8.17 -20.04
#